data_AF-A0A4S2FCG7-F1
#
_entry.id   AF-A0A4S2FCG7-F1
#
_cell.length_a   1.000
_cell.length_b   1.000
_cell.length_c   1.000
_cell.angle_alpha   90.00
_cell.angle_beta   90.00
_cell.angle_gamma   90.00
#
_symmetry.space_group_name_H-M   'P 1'
#
loop_
_entity.id
_entity.type
_entity.pdbx_description
1 polymer ?
#
loop_
_entity_poly.entity_id
_entity_poly.type
_entity_poly.pdbx_seq_one_letter_code
_entity_poly.pdbx_strand_id
1 'polypeptide(L)'
;MNEFNAIWEIEERLSTLPRGYISQKRIGGKTRYYLQWKENGKVKSQYIPLELLEETKAQIEERRRLQEQMKEWKVKNGKERFFETNVVICDELDAMIRSVYGLKKCEMYDRILSYQAQPAMCF
;
A
#
# COMPACT_ATOMS: atom_id res chain seq x y z
N MET A 1 -12.96 -20.42 11.14
CA MET A 1 -12.44 -19.48 10.11
C MET A 1 -11.32 -18.68 10.75
N ASN A 2 -10.10 -18.72 10.21
CA ASN A 2 -8.98 -17.92 10.71
C ASN A 2 -9.28 -16.44 10.49
N GLU A 3 -8.98 -15.58 11.48
CA GLU A 3 -9.17 -14.13 11.38
C GLU A 3 -8.44 -13.53 10.16
N PHE A 4 -7.30 -14.10 9.77
CA PHE A 4 -6.56 -13.75 8.56
C PHE A 4 -7.34 -13.97 7.26
N ASN A 5 -8.11 -15.05 7.16
CA ASN A 5 -8.88 -15.34 5.94
C ASN A 5 -10.02 -14.34 5.77
N ALA A 6 -10.68 -13.96 6.87
CA ALA A 6 -11.75 -12.97 6.85
C ALA A 6 -11.27 -11.59 6.38
N ILE A 7 -10.06 -11.18 6.75
CA ILE A 7 -9.48 -9.90 6.32
C ILE A 7 -9.14 -9.94 4.83
N TRP A 8 -8.56 -11.04 4.36
CA TRP A 8 -8.25 -11.21 2.93
C TRP A 8 -9.53 -11.08 2.10
N GLU A 9 -10.60 -11.78 2.47
CA GLU A 9 -11.89 -11.71 1.77
C GLU A 9 -12.44 -10.28 1.72
N ILE A 10 -12.28 -9.51 2.81
CA ILE A 10 -12.67 -8.09 2.85
C ILE A 10 -11.81 -7.26 1.88
N GLU A 11 -10.50 -7.47 1.84
CA GLU A 11 -9.60 -6.75 0.94
C GLU A 11 -9.87 -7.06 -0.54
N GLU A 12 -10.12 -8.33 -0.86
CA GLU A 12 -10.50 -8.76 -2.20
C GLU A 12 -11.82 -8.11 -2.62
N ARG A 13 -12.83 -8.13 -1.75
CA ARG A 13 -14.13 -7.48 -2.02
C ARG A 13 -14.02 -5.95 -2.14
N LEU A 14 -13.14 -5.33 -1.38
CA LEU A 14 -12.84 -3.89 -1.53
C LEU A 14 -12.15 -3.57 -2.86
N SER A 15 -11.43 -4.53 -3.46
CA SER A 15 -10.78 -4.35 -4.76
C SER A 15 -11.76 -4.41 -5.92
N THR A 16 -12.84 -5.19 -5.81
CA THR A 16 -13.85 -5.37 -6.86
C THR A 16 -14.91 -4.27 -6.86
N LEU A 17 -15.24 -3.70 -5.70
CA LEU A 17 -16.24 -2.64 -5.58
C LEU A 17 -15.77 -1.30 -6.20
N PRO A 18 -16.67 -0.46 -6.74
CA PRO A 18 -16.33 0.85 -7.27
C PRO A 18 -15.85 1.79 -6.15
N ARG A 19 -14.79 2.56 -6.42
CA ARG A 19 -14.29 3.61 -5.51
C ARG A 19 -14.94 4.96 -5.84
N GLY A 20 -15.12 5.79 -4.82
CA GLY A 20 -15.55 7.18 -4.97
C GLY A 20 -16.99 7.44 -4.57
N TYR A 21 -17.61 8.45 -5.19
CA TYR A 21 -18.98 8.87 -4.91
C TYR A 21 -19.73 9.19 -6.20
N ILE A 22 -21.07 9.18 -6.12
CA ILE A 22 -21.93 9.54 -7.24
C ILE A 22 -22.22 11.05 -7.20
N SER A 23 -21.98 11.72 -8.30
CA SER A 23 -22.26 13.13 -8.52
C SER A 23 -23.42 13.29 -9.50
N GLN A 24 -24.39 14.12 -9.16
CA GLN A 24 -25.53 14.45 -10.00
C GLN A 24 -25.26 15.76 -10.74
N LYS A 25 -25.46 15.77 -12.07
CA LYS A 25 -25.38 16.98 -12.89
C LYS A 25 -26.66 17.18 -13.69
N ARG A 26 -27.22 18.39 -13.66
CA ARG A 26 -28.31 18.80 -14.54
C ARG A 26 -27.72 19.50 -15.76
N ILE A 27 -27.92 18.93 -16.95
CA ILE A 27 -27.38 19.46 -18.21
C ILE A 27 -28.53 19.49 -19.22
N GLY A 28 -28.90 20.69 -19.68
CA GLY A 28 -29.96 20.87 -20.69
C GLY A 28 -31.31 20.28 -20.26
N GLY A 29 -31.68 20.44 -18.98
CA GLY A 29 -32.94 19.92 -18.43
C GLY A 29 -32.94 18.43 -18.07
N LYS A 30 -31.89 17.67 -18.43
CA LYS A 30 -31.76 16.24 -18.08
C LYS A 30 -30.79 16.03 -16.92
N THR A 31 -31.17 15.15 -15.99
CA THR A 31 -30.31 14.72 -14.88
C THR A 31 -29.40 13.58 -15.36
N ARG A 32 -28.09 13.74 -15.18
CA ARG A 32 -27.07 12.73 -15.46
C ARG A 32 -26.27 12.43 -14.19
N TYR A 33 -25.91 11.16 -14.00
CA TYR A 33 -25.14 10.70 -12.84
C TYR A 33 -23.74 10.28 -13.26
N TYR A 34 -22.76 10.57 -12.41
CA TYR A 34 -21.36 10.27 -12.66
C TYR A 34 -20.71 9.67 -11.42
N LEU A 35 -19.96 8.57 -11.57
CA LEU A 35 -19.03 8.08 -10.56
C LEU A 35 -17.77 8.94 -10.59
N GLN A 36 -17.39 9.54 -9.47
CA GLN A 36 -16.17 10.35 -9.37
C GLN A 36 -15.21 9.77 -8.34
N TRP A 37 -13.93 9.62 -8.73
CA TRP A 37 -12.87 9.15 -7.84
C TRP A 37 -11.54 9.85 -8.13
N LYS A 38 -10.63 9.80 -7.15
CA LYS A 38 -9.25 10.27 -7.33
C LYS A 38 -8.36 9.11 -7.73
N GLU A 39 -7.55 9.32 -8.77
CA GLU A 39 -6.51 8.41 -9.19
C GLU A 39 -5.27 9.22 -9.55
N ASN A 40 -4.12 8.90 -8.94
CA ASN A 40 -2.84 9.57 -9.18
C ASN A 40 -2.93 11.11 -9.08
N GLY A 41 -3.66 11.61 -8.08
CA GLY A 41 -3.84 13.06 -7.85
C GLY A 41 -4.85 13.75 -8.78
N LYS A 42 -5.40 13.05 -9.78
CA LYS A 42 -6.41 13.60 -10.71
C LYS A 42 -7.79 13.03 -10.42
N VAL A 43 -8.82 13.88 -10.55
CA VAL A 43 -10.22 13.43 -10.44
C VAL A 43 -10.65 12.84 -11.77
N LYS A 44 -11.06 11.57 -11.76
CA LYS A 44 -11.73 10.91 -12.89
C LYS A 44 -13.23 10.87 -12.65
N SER A 45 -13.98 10.90 -13.74
CA SER A 45 -15.44 10.82 -13.73
C SER A 45 -15.94 9.89 -14.82
N GLN A 46 -16.77 8.92 -14.46
CA GLN A 46 -17.40 7.97 -15.37
C GLN A 46 -18.92 8.16 -15.35
N TYR A 47 -19.57 8.13 -16.50
CA TYR A 47 -21.02 8.24 -16.59
C TYR A 47 -21.71 6.95 -16.15
N ILE A 48 -22.82 7.06 -15.40
CA ILE A 48 -23.64 5.93 -14.94
C ILE A 48 -25.05 6.05 -15.55
N PRO A 49 -25.55 5.03 -16.25
CA PRO A 49 -26.94 4.93 -16.67
C PRO A 49 -27.90 4.87 -15.48
N LEU A 50 -29.16 5.32 -15.67
CA LEU A 50 -30.13 5.37 -14.58
C LEU A 50 -30.47 3.97 -14.02
N GLU A 51 -30.48 2.95 -14.86
CA GLU A 51 -30.76 1.55 -14.50
C GLU A 51 -29.72 0.98 -13.52
N LEU A 52 -28.45 1.36 -13.71
CA LEU A 52 -27.32 0.92 -12.88
C LEU A 52 -27.07 1.82 -11.66
N LEU A 53 -27.85 2.89 -11.50
CA LEU A 53 -27.63 3.88 -10.45
C LEU A 53 -27.83 3.28 -9.06
N GLU A 54 -28.94 2.57 -8.86
CA GLU A 54 -29.27 1.98 -7.57
C GLU A 54 -28.30 0.84 -7.20
N GLU A 55 -27.88 0.04 -8.18
CA GLU A 55 -26.84 -0.96 -7.97
C GLU A 55 -25.51 -0.33 -7.57
N THR A 56 -25.09 0.72 -8.28
CA THR A 56 -23.82 1.41 -7.97
C THR A 56 -23.87 2.08 -6.59
N LYS A 57 -25.02 2.64 -6.19
CA LYS A 57 -25.22 3.17 -4.84
C LYS A 57 -25.09 2.08 -3.78
N ALA A 58 -25.73 0.93 -3.99
CA ALA A 58 -25.65 -0.20 -3.07
C ALA A 58 -24.21 -0.69 -2.91
N GLN A 59 -23.46 -0.80 -4.01
CA GLN A 59 -22.04 -1.18 -4.00
C GLN A 59 -21.15 -0.18 -3.26
N ILE A 60 -21.40 1.12 -3.39
CA ILE A 60 -20.66 2.17 -2.65
C ILE A 60 -20.96 2.09 -1.15
N GLU A 61 -22.22 1.86 -0.78
CA GLU A 61 -22.63 1.71 0.63
C GLU A 61 -22.01 0.45 1.25
N GLU A 62 -21.98 -0.66 0.50
CA GLU A 62 -21.30 -1.89 0.91
C GLU A 62 -19.79 -1.65 1.10
N ARG A 63 -19.14 -0.96 0.16
CA ARG A 63 -17.73 -0.60 0.27
C ARG A 63 -17.46 0.21 1.54
N ARG A 64 -18.34 1.16 1.88
CA ARG A 64 -18.21 1.99 3.08
C ARG A 64 -18.27 1.15 4.35
N ARG A 65 -19.23 0.21 4.44
CA ARG A 65 -19.35 -0.71 5.59
C ARG A 65 -18.10 -1.58 5.75
N LEU A 66 -17.57 -2.12 4.65
CA LEU A 66 -16.33 -2.92 4.67
C LEU A 66 -15.12 -2.08 5.10
N GLN A 67 -15.03 -0.81 4.68
CA GLN A 67 -13.97 0.10 5.12
C GLN A 67 -14.05 0.41 6.61
N GLU A 68 -15.27 0.58 7.15
CA GLU A 68 -15.50 0.79 8.59
C GLU A 68 -15.07 -0.45 9.39
N GLN A 69 -15.50 -1.65 8.98
CA GLN A 69 -15.06 -2.92 9.59
C GLN A 69 -13.53 -3.08 9.56
N MET A 70 -12.89 -2.75 8.43
CA MET A 70 -11.44 -2.82 8.30
C MET A 70 -10.73 -1.81 9.21
N LYS A 71 -11.30 -0.61 9.39
CA LYS A 71 -10.76 0.40 10.30
C LYS A 71 -10.87 -0.06 11.75
N GLU A 72 -12.03 -0.58 12.16
CA GLU A 72 -12.24 -1.13 13.50
C GLU A 72 -11.28 -2.29 13.78
N TRP A 73 -11.13 -3.21 12.82
CA TRP A 73 -10.18 -4.31 12.93
C TRP A 73 -8.74 -3.79 13.08
N LYS A 74 -8.33 -2.79 12.30
CA LYS A 74 -7.01 -2.15 12.41
C LYS A 74 -6.82 -1.44 13.75
N VAL A 75 -7.85 -0.83 14.34
CA VAL A 75 -7.74 -0.21 15.68
C VAL A 75 -7.59 -1.29 16.75
N LYS A 76 -8.35 -2.38 16.65
CA LYS A 76 -8.29 -3.50 17.60
C LYS A 76 -6.93 -4.22 17.57
N ASN A 77 -6.36 -4.39 16.39
CA ASN A 77 -5.13 -5.18 16.17
C ASN A 77 -3.87 -4.33 15.97
N GLY A 78 -4.02 -3.04 15.68
CA GLY A 78 -2.96 -2.06 15.49
C GLY A 78 -2.34 -1.66 16.82
N LYS A 79 -1.66 -2.60 17.46
CA LYS A 79 -0.61 -2.28 18.40
C LYS A 79 0.65 -2.05 17.57
N GLU A 80 1.11 -0.80 17.50
CA GLU A 80 2.49 -0.53 17.08
C GLU A 80 3.40 -1.32 18.00
N ARG A 81 3.97 -2.41 17.46
CA ARG A 81 5.01 -3.15 18.15
C ARG A 81 6.29 -2.34 17.96
N PHE A 82 6.60 -1.50 18.93
CA PHE A 82 7.95 -0.96 19.05
C PHE A 82 8.87 -2.13 19.40
N PHE A 83 9.61 -2.61 18.41
CA PHE A 83 10.66 -3.59 18.65
C PHE A 83 11.89 -2.82 19.14
N GLU A 84 12.05 -2.72 20.45
CA GLU A 84 13.32 -2.31 21.03
C GLU A 84 14.33 -3.43 20.80
N THR A 85 15.12 -3.29 19.74
CA THR A 85 16.22 -4.22 19.47
C THR A 85 17.48 -3.65 20.09
N ASN A 86 17.93 -4.24 21.19
CA ASN A 86 19.26 -3.97 21.72
C ASN A 86 20.28 -4.68 20.83
N VAL A 87 20.96 -3.91 19.98
CA VAL A 87 22.09 -4.41 19.19
C VAL A 87 23.33 -4.31 20.08
N VAL A 88 23.85 -5.46 20.53
CA VAL A 88 25.17 -5.50 21.17
C VAL A 88 26.21 -5.40 20.06
N ILE A 89 26.84 -4.24 19.96
CA ILE A 89 27.97 -4.02 19.05
C ILE A 89 29.23 -4.41 19.83
N CYS A 90 29.88 -5.51 19.46
CA CYS A 90 31.20 -5.84 19.96
C CYS A 90 32.26 -4.92 19.31
N ASP A 91 33.39 -4.70 19.99
CA ASP A 91 34.48 -3.87 19.47
C ASP A 91 34.98 -4.33 18.09
N GLU A 92 34.92 -5.63 17.81
CA GLU A 92 35.25 -6.21 16.50
C GLU A 92 34.27 -5.77 15.40
N LEU A 93 32.98 -5.68 15.72
CA LEU A 93 31.95 -5.22 14.79
C LEU A 93 32.06 -3.71 14.56
N ASP A 94 32.38 -2.92 15.61
CA ASP A 94 32.65 -1.49 15.47
C ASP A 94 33.86 -1.24 14.57
N ALA A 95 34.95 -2.00 14.76
CA ALA A 95 36.14 -1.93 13.92
C ALA A 95 35.84 -2.24 12.45
N MET A 96 34.99 -3.23 12.17
CA MET A 96 34.55 -3.56 10.81
C MET A 96 33.72 -2.41 10.20
N ILE A 97 32.78 -1.85 10.95
CA ILE A 97 31.90 -0.75 10.50
C ILE A 97 32.70 0.52 10.18
N ARG A 98 33.75 0.84 10.93
CA ARG A 98 34.61 2.01 10.67
C ARG A 98 35.18 2.04 9.25
N SER A 99 35.48 0.88 8.67
CA SER A 99 36.00 0.78 7.29
C SER A 99 34.97 1.18 6.22
N VAL A 100 33.70 1.22 6.60
CA VAL A 100 32.55 1.40 5.71
C VAL A 100 31.83 2.72 5.95
N TYR A 101 32.00 3.33 7.13
CA TYR A 101 31.25 4.51 7.60
C TYR A 101 31.34 5.74 6.68
N GLY A 102 32.43 5.90 5.92
CA GLY A 102 32.65 7.02 5.00
C GLY A 102 32.33 6.74 3.53
N LEU A 103 31.96 5.51 3.18
CA LEU A 103 31.74 5.11 1.78
C LEU A 103 30.34 5.52 1.33
N LYS A 104 30.26 6.18 0.17
CA LYS A 104 28.96 6.41 -0.47
C LYS A 104 28.46 5.11 -1.09
N LYS A 105 27.12 4.95 -1.15
CA LYS A 105 26.46 3.75 -1.69
C LYS A 105 26.99 3.31 -3.06
N CYS A 106 27.41 4.24 -3.92
CA CYS A 106 27.97 3.93 -5.24
C CYS A 106 29.39 3.32 -5.17
N GLU A 107 30.25 3.81 -4.28
CA GLU A 107 31.65 3.35 -4.14
C GLU A 107 31.74 1.92 -3.58
N MET A 108 30.70 1.49 -2.84
CA MET A 108 30.60 0.13 -2.33
C MET A 108 30.43 -0.90 -3.45
N TYR A 109 29.67 -0.59 -4.51
CA TYR A 109 29.42 -1.54 -5.59
C TYR A 109 30.69 -1.80 -6.44
N ASP A 110 31.44 -0.74 -6.74
CA ASP A 110 32.72 -0.86 -7.47
C ASP A 110 33.73 -1.72 -6.69
N ARG A 111 33.76 -1.55 -5.37
CA ARG A 111 34.63 -2.33 -4.49
C ARG A 111 34.22 -3.81 -4.44
N ILE A 112 32.94 -4.13 -4.39
CA ILE A 112 32.45 -5.52 -4.41
C ILE A 112 32.86 -6.22 -5.72
N LEU A 113 32.72 -5.54 -6.85
CA LEU A 113 33.10 -6.08 -8.15
C LEU A 113 34.61 -6.35 -8.24
N SER A 114 35.43 -5.51 -7.59
CA SER A 114 36.89 -5.72 -7.53
C SER A 114 37.30 -6.99 -6.76
N TYR A 115 36.54 -7.40 -5.74
CA TYR A 115 36.81 -8.64 -5.00
C TYR A 115 36.41 -9.89 -5.79
N GLN A 116 35.35 -9.81 -6.59
CA GLN A 116 34.93 -10.91 -7.47
C GLN A 116 35.88 -11.12 -8.67
N ALA A 117 36.66 -10.09 -9.03
CA ALA A 117 37.61 -10.11 -10.12
C ALA A 117 39.02 -10.61 -9.72
N GLN A 118 39.27 -10.92 -8.45
CA GLN A 118 40.54 -11.47 -8.01
C GLN A 118 40.63 -12.96 -8.40
N PRO A 119 41.69 -13.40 -9.11
CA PRO A 119 41.90 -14.82 -9.34
C PRO A 119 42.07 -15.50 -7.98
N ALA A 120 41.35 -16.61 -7.77
CA ALA A 120 41.46 -17.39 -6.55
C ALA A 120 42.93 -17.70 -6.27
N MET A 121 43.45 -17.16 -5.16
CA MET A 121 44.73 -17.61 -4.61
C MET A 121 44.53 -19.05 -4.18
N CYS A 122 44.97 -19.99 -5.02
CA CYS A 122 45.14 -21.38 -4.64
C CYS A 122 46.16 -21.42 -3.51
N PHE A 123 45.71 -21.77 -2.31
CA PHE A 123 46.55 -22.22 -1.21
C PHE A 123 46.86 -23.72 -1.38
#